data_AF-A0A0C2Z0S9-F1
#
_entry.id   AF-A0A0C2Z0S9-F1
#
_cell.length_a   1.000
_cell.length_b   1.000
_cell.length_c   1.000
_cell.angle_alpha   90.00
_cell.angle_beta   90.00
_cell.angle_gamma   90.00
#
_symmetry.space_group_name_H-M   'P 1'
#
loop_
_entity.id
_entity.type
_entity.pdbx_description
1 polymer ?
#
loop_
_entity_poly.entity_id
_entity_poly.type
_entity_poly.pdbx_seq_one_letter_code
_entity_poly.pdbx_strand_id
1 'polypeptide(L)'
;MSSCPPRRRLRSNFITHFLTIGRRSNHHEESDNPPTPPPKDFVTLDTATRTRSKPLPIPLDEYIDEKAVYKFNDIDGSTVPQSPSRVASAPPRELTSFPYRPYVHIAPLAPLTPEEKERRRLALQRQRELEQEEALREERARQELRRLQKEEQERREREEEERRRTLLQEHIRYAAARRVEKEMQEKQNEEQRLEQIRQQKQIAHERRLHHTRELEQWRHEQIQRVISSSSEKEDERKRSTEERRTRIAKLDEALLRDTSPHATQGWVTIQTPDLLAWRRRYYKFDLSRGQMLLFPNHVDTACPIDTVELDGRAEGLYEWYEGFEELETISHSFAVKFIDGQSWFMYADEEAEKDKLLLWLSEAAGIII
;
A
#
# COMPACT_ATOMS: atom_id res chain seq x y z
N MET A 1 -67.61 -16.77 -43.61
CA MET A 1 -66.96 -15.47 -43.89
C MET A 1 -66.38 -14.98 -42.56
N SER A 2 -65.31 -15.58 -42.05
CA SER A 2 -63.89 -15.38 -42.41
C SER A 2 -63.43 -13.93 -42.22
N SER A 3 -63.12 -13.55 -40.98
CA SER A 3 -62.31 -12.37 -40.68
C SER A 3 -61.30 -12.72 -39.58
N CYS A 4 -60.03 -12.80 -39.98
CA CYS A 4 -58.88 -12.90 -39.09
C CYS A 4 -58.58 -11.54 -38.43
N PRO A 5 -58.10 -11.50 -37.18
CA PRO A 5 -57.49 -10.30 -36.62
C PRO A 5 -55.97 -10.25 -36.91
N PRO A 6 -55.36 -9.05 -37.00
CA PRO A 6 -53.98 -8.87 -37.45
C PRO A 6 -52.95 -9.04 -36.31
N ARG A 7 -51.81 -9.62 -36.67
CA ARG A 7 -50.59 -9.74 -35.85
C ARG A 7 -49.96 -8.37 -35.56
N ARG A 8 -49.79 -8.04 -34.27
CA ARG A 8 -48.94 -6.93 -33.82
C ARG A 8 -47.46 -7.36 -33.82
N ARG A 9 -46.62 -6.65 -34.58
CA ARG A 9 -45.16 -6.73 -34.49
C ARG A 9 -44.67 -5.78 -33.41
N LEU A 10 -44.03 -6.31 -32.36
CA LEU A 10 -43.20 -5.54 -31.44
C LEU A 10 -41.88 -5.22 -32.16
N ARG A 11 -41.67 -3.94 -32.50
CA ARG A 11 -40.34 -3.39 -32.75
C ARG A 11 -39.94 -2.66 -31.48
N SER A 12 -38.98 -3.22 -30.75
CA SER A 12 -38.24 -2.48 -29.74
C SER A 12 -37.21 -1.56 -30.42
N ASN A 13 -36.74 -0.59 -29.65
CA ASN A 13 -35.64 0.33 -29.90
C ASN A 13 -36.09 1.72 -30.34
N PHE A 14 -36.55 2.48 -29.35
CA PHE A 14 -36.61 3.93 -29.39
C PHE A 14 -35.65 4.48 -28.32
N ILE A 15 -34.85 5.47 -28.74
CA ILE A 15 -34.26 6.55 -27.95
C ILE A 15 -32.91 6.24 -27.28
N THR A 16 -31.86 6.30 -28.09
CA THR A 16 -30.66 7.07 -27.73
C THR A 16 -30.86 8.53 -28.15
N HIS A 17 -30.24 9.45 -27.40
CA HIS A 17 -30.28 10.92 -27.50
C HIS A 17 -31.36 11.59 -26.65
N PHE A 18 -30.93 12.15 -25.53
CA PHE A 18 -31.16 13.56 -25.13
C PHE A 18 -30.58 13.73 -23.73
N LEU A 19 -29.36 14.27 -23.59
CA LEU A 19 -28.94 15.04 -22.40
C LEU A 19 -27.73 15.93 -22.76
N THR A 20 -28.03 17.01 -23.47
CA THR A 20 -27.25 18.26 -23.41
C THR A 20 -28.25 19.37 -23.19
N ILE A 21 -28.34 19.85 -21.94
CA ILE A 21 -28.90 21.09 -21.38
C ILE A 21 -28.68 20.90 -19.87
N GLY A 22 -28.19 21.82 -19.05
CA GLY A 22 -27.82 23.21 -19.23
C GLY A 22 -27.26 23.70 -17.89
N ARG A 23 -26.31 24.63 -17.96
CA ARG A 23 -25.77 25.38 -16.83
C ARG A 23 -26.89 26.17 -16.12
N ARG A 24 -26.67 26.34 -14.81
CA ARG A 24 -27.16 27.37 -13.87
C ARG A 24 -28.23 26.92 -12.88
N SER A 25 -27.78 26.67 -11.65
CA SER A 25 -28.34 27.34 -10.47
C SER A 25 -27.20 27.57 -9.47
N ASN A 26 -27.12 28.81 -8.99
CA ASN A 26 -26.36 29.16 -7.80
C ASN A 26 -27.03 28.46 -6.61
N HIS A 27 -26.33 27.54 -5.96
CA HIS A 27 -26.55 27.27 -4.55
C HIS A 27 -25.18 27.10 -3.90
N HIS A 28 -24.94 27.99 -2.94
CA HIS A 28 -23.79 27.98 -2.07
C HIS A 28 -24.08 26.91 -1.02
N GLU A 29 -23.78 25.65 -1.34
CA GLU A 29 -23.67 24.58 -0.34
C GLU A 29 -22.21 24.50 0.07
N GLU A 30 -21.97 25.01 1.27
CA GLU A 30 -20.76 24.87 2.05
C GLU A 30 -20.50 23.38 2.26
N SER A 31 -19.68 22.83 1.37
CA SER A 31 -19.33 21.41 1.37
C SER A 31 -18.31 21.18 2.48
N ASP A 32 -18.71 20.41 3.49
CA ASP A 32 -17.84 19.72 4.46
C ASP A 32 -16.90 18.74 3.73
N ASN A 33 -15.96 19.28 2.97
CA ASN A 33 -14.78 18.56 2.57
C ASN A 33 -13.81 18.60 3.75
N PRO A 34 -13.27 17.46 4.21
CA PRO A 34 -12.25 17.46 5.24
C PRO A 34 -11.09 18.35 4.77
N PRO A 35 -10.48 19.14 5.68
CA PRO A 35 -9.38 20.02 5.32
C PRO A 35 -8.31 19.21 4.59
N THR A 36 -7.89 19.72 3.43
CA THR A 36 -6.75 19.13 2.71
C THR A 36 -5.56 19.10 3.67
N PRO A 37 -4.85 17.96 3.79
CA PRO A 37 -3.68 17.91 4.65
C PRO A 37 -2.67 18.96 4.15
N PRO A 38 -2.01 19.68 5.06
CA PRO A 38 -1.11 20.77 4.70
C PRO A 38 -0.03 20.29 3.73
N PRO A 39 0.41 21.15 2.80
CA PRO A 39 1.49 20.82 1.88
C PRO A 39 2.72 20.39 2.67
N LYS A 40 3.30 19.28 2.23
CA LYS A 40 4.48 18.68 2.83
C LYS A 40 5.67 19.61 2.56
N ASP A 41 5.97 20.47 3.52
CA ASP A 41 7.11 21.37 3.46
C ASP A 41 8.40 20.56 3.27
N PHE A 42 9.05 20.78 2.13
CA PHE A 42 10.42 20.37 1.89
C PHE A 42 11.31 21.18 2.82
N VAL A 43 11.65 20.59 3.96
CA VAL A 43 12.66 21.12 4.88
C VAL A 43 14.01 21.07 4.17
N THR A 44 14.40 22.22 3.62
CA THR A 44 15.80 22.55 3.38
C THR A 44 16.44 22.84 4.73
N LEU A 45 17.16 21.84 5.25
CA LEU A 45 17.99 21.97 6.43
C LEU A 45 19.25 22.74 6.03
N ASP A 46 19.27 24.03 6.34
CA ASP A 46 20.51 24.73 6.60
C ASP A 46 20.35 25.71 7.76
N THR A 47 21.43 25.83 8.53
CA THR A 47 21.72 26.84 9.56
C THR A 47 21.21 26.62 10.99
N ALA A 48 22.06 25.92 11.74
CA ALA A 48 22.50 26.22 13.11
C ALA A 48 21.86 27.40 13.86
N THR A 49 21.24 27.12 15.00
CA THR A 49 21.48 27.85 16.27
C THR A 49 21.09 26.98 17.48
N ARG A 50 22.11 26.41 18.10
CA ARG A 50 22.39 26.33 19.54
C ARG A 50 21.33 26.94 20.48
N THR A 51 20.49 26.10 21.11
CA THR A 51 20.01 26.33 22.49
C THR A 51 19.92 25.01 23.26
N ARG A 52 20.33 25.12 24.53
CA ARG A 52 20.72 24.08 25.46
C ARG A 52 19.54 23.78 26.38
N SER A 53 18.94 22.59 26.29
CA SER A 53 18.11 22.02 27.34
C SER A 53 18.25 20.50 27.36
N LYS A 54 18.39 19.97 28.58
CA LYS A 54 18.79 18.61 28.94
C LYS A 54 17.76 17.56 28.49
N PRO A 55 18.18 16.39 27.98
CA PRO A 55 17.28 15.24 27.83
C PRO A 55 17.22 14.39 29.11
N LEU A 56 16.02 13.90 29.41
CA LEU A 56 15.72 12.85 30.39
C LEU A 56 16.20 11.46 29.89
N PRO A 57 16.44 10.50 30.79
CA PRO A 57 16.96 9.18 30.41
C PRO A 57 15.84 8.28 29.89
N ILE A 58 15.99 7.76 28.68
CA ILE A 58 15.16 6.67 28.12
C ILE A 58 15.95 5.36 28.27
N PRO A 59 15.31 4.26 28.73
CA PRO A 59 15.99 2.97 28.94
C PRO A 59 16.47 2.36 27.62
N LEU A 60 17.68 1.80 27.64
CA LEU A 60 18.17 0.89 26.62
C LEU A 60 17.35 -0.39 26.67
N ASP A 61 16.57 -0.67 25.62
CA ASP A 61 16.30 -2.03 25.20
C ASP A 61 16.81 -2.21 23.77
N GLU A 62 17.39 -3.38 23.57
CA GLU A 62 18.29 -3.81 22.52
C GLU A 62 17.68 -3.66 21.11
N TYR A 63 18.25 -2.75 20.31
CA TYR A 63 18.06 -2.77 18.86
C TYR A 63 19.14 -3.67 18.26
N ILE A 64 18.75 -4.88 17.90
CA ILE A 64 19.55 -5.82 17.13
C ILE A 64 19.78 -5.22 15.74
N ASP A 65 21.05 -4.97 15.44
CA ASP A 65 21.56 -4.43 14.19
C ASP A 65 21.60 -5.54 13.13
N GLU A 66 20.58 -5.61 12.27
CA GLU A 66 20.57 -6.45 11.07
C GLU A 66 20.75 -5.59 9.81
N LYS A 67 21.93 -4.98 9.68
CA LYS A 67 22.46 -4.55 8.37
C LYS A 67 23.33 -5.65 7.77
N ALA A 68 22.70 -6.64 7.17
CA ALA A 68 23.35 -7.62 6.30
C ALA A 68 22.96 -7.37 4.83
N VAL A 69 23.86 -6.66 4.15
CA VAL A 69 24.42 -7.00 2.82
C VAL A 69 23.49 -7.78 1.87
N TYR A 70 22.82 -7.05 0.96
CA TYR A 70 22.54 -7.55 -0.39
C TYR A 70 22.75 -6.43 -1.41
N LYS A 71 24.00 -6.28 -1.84
CA LYS A 71 24.40 -5.60 -3.09
C LYS A 71 25.45 -6.48 -3.77
N PHE A 72 25.01 -7.33 -4.70
CA PHE A 72 25.80 -8.19 -5.60
C PHE A 72 24.76 -8.83 -6.55
N ASN A 73 24.70 -8.68 -7.87
CA ASN A 73 25.57 -8.12 -8.90
C ASN A 73 24.70 -7.55 -10.03
N ASP A 74 24.99 -6.32 -10.46
CA ASP A 74 24.70 -5.90 -11.83
C ASP A 74 25.80 -6.46 -12.74
N ILE A 75 25.42 -7.37 -13.62
CA ILE A 75 26.24 -7.82 -14.76
C ILE A 75 26.00 -6.80 -15.86
N ASP A 76 26.92 -5.83 -15.97
CA ASP A 76 27.23 -5.14 -17.21
C ASP A 76 28.62 -4.50 -17.06
N GLY A 77 29.58 -5.05 -17.77
CA GLY A 77 30.99 -4.70 -17.57
C GLY A 77 31.92 -5.37 -18.57
N SER A 78 31.70 -5.08 -19.86
CA SER A 78 32.67 -5.25 -20.94
C SER A 78 34.08 -4.87 -20.48
N THR A 79 34.97 -5.86 -20.32
CA THR A 79 36.41 -5.66 -20.26
C THR A 79 37.11 -6.87 -20.86
N VAL A 80 37.69 -6.64 -22.03
CA VAL A 80 38.62 -7.51 -22.74
C VAL A 80 39.90 -7.66 -21.89
N PRO A 81 40.36 -8.88 -21.55
CA PRO A 81 41.75 -9.08 -21.16
C PRO A 81 42.56 -9.48 -22.40
N GLN A 82 43.44 -8.56 -22.80
CA GLN A 82 44.58 -8.85 -23.66
C GLN A 82 45.49 -9.87 -22.94
N SER A 83 45.70 -11.02 -23.57
CA SER A 83 46.71 -11.99 -23.15
C SER A 83 47.91 -11.93 -24.10
N PRO A 84 49.15 -11.88 -23.58
CA PRO A 84 50.34 -11.60 -24.35
C PRO A 84 50.83 -12.79 -25.19
N SER A 85 51.35 -12.44 -26.37
CA SER A 85 52.22 -13.25 -27.22
C SER A 85 53.25 -14.03 -26.40
N ARG A 86 53.23 -15.37 -26.53
CA ARG A 86 54.39 -16.23 -26.23
C ARG A 86 54.68 -17.13 -27.42
N VAL A 87 55.71 -16.70 -28.14
CA VAL A 87 56.49 -17.45 -29.12
C VAL A 87 57.35 -18.48 -28.40
N ALA A 88 57.26 -19.75 -28.79
CA ALA A 88 58.27 -20.82 -28.65
C ALA A 88 57.61 -22.15 -29.08
N SER A 89 58.22 -23.12 -29.74
CA SER A 89 59.54 -23.27 -30.35
C SER A 89 59.44 -24.61 -31.12
N ALA A 90 59.68 -24.60 -32.43
CA ALA A 90 59.74 -25.83 -33.23
C ALA A 90 61.00 -26.65 -32.83
N PRO A 91 60.91 -28.00 -32.73
CA PRO A 91 62.10 -28.82 -32.52
C PRO A 91 62.96 -28.92 -33.81
N PRO A 92 64.30 -29.03 -33.69
CA PRO A 92 65.22 -28.91 -34.82
C PRO A 92 65.23 -30.16 -35.72
N ARG A 93 65.33 -29.94 -37.03
CA ARG A 93 65.66 -30.97 -38.03
C ARG A 93 67.12 -31.40 -37.85
N GLU A 94 67.35 -32.64 -37.43
CA GLU A 94 68.68 -33.26 -37.51
C GLU A 94 68.93 -33.73 -38.94
N LEU A 95 69.77 -32.98 -39.65
CA LEU A 95 70.38 -33.38 -40.92
C LEU A 95 71.55 -34.31 -40.61
N THR A 96 71.35 -35.62 -40.70
CA THR A 96 72.43 -36.59 -40.54
C THR A 96 73.25 -36.69 -41.83
N SER A 97 74.49 -36.23 -41.70
CA SER A 97 75.60 -36.25 -42.66
C SER A 97 75.90 -37.63 -43.25
N PHE A 98 76.23 -37.62 -44.55
CA PHE A 98 76.83 -38.70 -45.35
C PHE A 98 78.03 -39.38 -44.67
N PRO A 99 78.38 -40.60 -45.13
CA PRO A 99 79.75 -40.82 -45.53
C PRO A 99 79.90 -41.20 -47.01
N TYR A 100 80.70 -40.38 -47.68
CA TYR A 100 81.43 -40.66 -48.93
C TYR A 100 81.91 -42.12 -48.96
N ARG A 101 81.48 -42.89 -49.97
CA ARG A 101 82.12 -44.18 -50.29
C ARG A 101 83.14 -44.01 -51.42
N PRO A 102 84.30 -44.66 -51.30
CA PRO A 102 85.49 -44.39 -52.09
C PRO A 102 85.34 -44.87 -53.54
N TYR A 103 85.85 -44.03 -54.44
CA TYR A 103 86.08 -44.29 -55.84
C TYR A 103 87.05 -45.47 -55.99
N VAL A 104 86.54 -46.68 -56.25
CA VAL A 104 87.37 -47.86 -56.50
C VAL A 104 87.73 -47.87 -57.99
N HIS A 105 89.00 -47.62 -58.30
CA HIS A 105 89.59 -47.81 -59.61
C HIS A 105 89.41 -49.27 -60.06
N ILE A 106 88.53 -49.50 -61.03
CA ILE A 106 88.38 -50.80 -61.69
C ILE A 106 89.46 -50.88 -62.78
N ALA A 107 90.42 -51.78 -62.58
CA ALA A 107 91.47 -52.12 -63.53
C ALA A 107 90.88 -52.69 -64.84
N PRO A 108 91.49 -52.44 -66.01
CA PRO A 108 90.98 -52.96 -67.28
C PRO A 108 91.24 -54.48 -67.34
N LEU A 109 90.17 -55.28 -67.26
CA LEU A 109 90.22 -56.70 -67.58
C LEU A 109 90.34 -56.89 -69.11
N ALA A 110 91.24 -57.79 -69.48
CA ALA A 110 91.59 -58.20 -70.84
C ALA A 110 90.39 -58.42 -71.78
N PRO A 111 90.53 -58.18 -73.09
CA PRO A 111 89.47 -58.42 -74.06
C PRO A 111 89.13 -59.92 -74.14
N LEU A 112 87.98 -60.29 -73.56
CA LEU A 112 87.34 -61.59 -73.78
C LEU A 112 86.83 -61.69 -75.22
N THR A 113 86.97 -62.88 -75.78
CA THR A 113 86.56 -63.26 -77.14
C THR A 113 85.03 -63.20 -77.30
N PRO A 114 84.54 -62.84 -78.51
CA PRO A 114 83.12 -62.56 -78.75
C PRO A 114 82.15 -63.72 -78.43
N GLU A 115 82.58 -65.00 -78.54
CA GLU A 115 81.74 -66.17 -78.24
C GLU A 115 81.44 -66.35 -76.74
N GLU A 116 82.36 -65.99 -75.85
CA GLU A 116 82.16 -66.13 -74.40
C GLU A 116 81.18 -65.08 -73.87
N LYS A 117 81.09 -63.93 -74.56
CA LYS A 117 80.20 -62.83 -74.21
C LYS A 117 78.72 -63.20 -74.45
N GLU A 118 78.44 -63.99 -75.48
CA GLU A 118 77.08 -64.45 -75.79
C GLU A 118 76.60 -65.55 -74.84
N ARG A 119 77.46 -66.52 -74.51
CA ARG A 119 77.15 -67.57 -73.52
C ARG A 119 76.86 -66.98 -72.13
N ARG A 120 77.63 -65.96 -71.73
CA ARG A 120 77.43 -65.25 -70.45
C ARG A 120 76.13 -64.44 -70.44
N ARG A 121 75.71 -63.88 -71.57
CA ARG A 121 74.45 -63.14 -71.70
C ARG A 121 73.24 -64.06 -71.53
N LEU A 122 73.24 -65.22 -72.17
CA LEU A 122 72.16 -66.22 -72.08
C LEU A 122 72.03 -66.82 -70.68
N ALA A 123 73.15 -67.14 -70.02
CA ALA A 123 73.14 -67.64 -68.65
C ALA A 123 72.59 -66.60 -67.66
N LEU A 124 72.99 -65.33 -67.82
CA LEU A 124 72.54 -64.23 -66.98
C LEU A 124 71.06 -63.86 -67.22
N GLN A 125 70.56 -64.08 -68.44
CA GLN A 125 69.13 -63.87 -68.76
C GLN A 125 68.24 -64.93 -68.11
N ARG A 126 68.63 -66.22 -68.18
CA ARG A 126 67.92 -67.31 -67.46
C ARG A 126 67.96 -67.14 -65.95
N GLN A 127 69.10 -66.69 -65.41
CA GLN A 127 69.24 -66.45 -63.97
C GLN A 127 68.32 -65.31 -63.51
N ARG A 128 68.21 -64.23 -64.29
CA ARG A 128 67.27 -63.13 -64.03
C ARG A 128 65.81 -63.57 -64.10
N GLU A 129 65.44 -64.45 -65.03
CA GLU A 129 64.07 -64.95 -65.13
C GLU A 129 63.67 -65.78 -63.91
N LEU A 130 64.55 -66.67 -63.44
CA LEU A 130 64.32 -67.44 -62.21
C LEU A 130 64.24 -66.54 -60.96
N GLU A 131 65.16 -65.58 -60.82
CA GLU A 131 65.13 -64.60 -59.74
C GLU A 131 63.87 -63.72 -59.79
N GLN A 132 63.37 -63.36 -60.98
CA GLN A 132 62.13 -62.61 -61.15
C GLN A 132 60.89 -63.44 -60.78
N GLU A 133 60.84 -64.72 -61.15
CA GLU A 133 59.74 -65.60 -60.76
C GLU A 133 59.72 -65.86 -59.25
N GLU A 134 60.87 -66.04 -58.61
CA GLU A 134 60.99 -66.17 -57.16
C GLU A 134 60.63 -64.87 -56.44
N ALA A 135 61.09 -63.71 -56.93
CA ALA A 135 60.72 -62.41 -56.40
C ALA A 135 59.21 -62.15 -56.50
N LEU A 136 58.56 -62.53 -57.60
CA LEU A 136 57.11 -62.41 -57.76
C LEU A 136 56.34 -63.33 -56.79
N ARG A 137 56.85 -64.54 -56.52
CA ARG A 137 56.24 -65.44 -55.52
C ARG A 137 56.40 -64.91 -54.10
N GLU A 138 57.58 -64.43 -53.73
CA GLU A 138 57.83 -63.86 -52.42
C GLU A 138 57.04 -62.55 -52.22
N GLU A 139 56.94 -61.71 -53.24
CA GLU A 139 56.16 -60.47 -53.18
C GLU A 139 54.66 -60.75 -53.03
N ARG A 140 54.12 -61.75 -53.75
CA ARG A 140 52.73 -62.20 -53.56
C ARG A 140 52.48 -62.72 -52.15
N ALA A 141 53.37 -63.57 -51.61
CA ALA A 141 53.26 -64.07 -50.24
C ALA A 141 53.32 -62.92 -49.21
N ARG A 142 54.21 -61.93 -49.42
CA ARG A 142 54.27 -60.72 -48.59
C ARG A 142 53.03 -59.84 -48.72
N GLN A 143 52.40 -59.78 -49.89
CA GLN A 143 51.15 -59.04 -50.08
C GLN A 143 49.97 -59.75 -49.40
N GLU A 144 49.90 -61.08 -49.46
CA GLU A 144 48.87 -61.87 -48.78
C GLU A 144 48.98 -61.77 -47.25
N LEU A 145 50.20 -61.87 -46.70
CA LEU A 145 50.42 -61.65 -45.26
C LEU A 145 50.02 -60.23 -44.83
N ARG A 146 50.37 -59.22 -45.62
CA ARG A 146 49.95 -57.82 -45.35
C ARG A 146 48.43 -57.65 -45.45
N ARG A 147 47.76 -58.38 -46.34
CA ARG A 147 46.30 -58.36 -46.47
C ARG A 147 45.63 -59.00 -45.26
N LEU A 148 46.11 -60.18 -44.83
CA LEU A 148 45.59 -60.86 -43.64
C LEU A 148 45.79 -60.05 -42.36
N GLN A 149 46.97 -59.44 -42.18
CA GLN A 149 47.23 -58.56 -41.04
C GLN A 149 46.30 -57.33 -41.03
N LYS A 150 46.05 -56.73 -42.20
CA LYS A 150 45.11 -55.61 -42.32
C LYS A 150 43.67 -56.03 -42.01
N GLU A 151 43.23 -57.17 -42.52
CA GLU A 151 41.87 -57.68 -42.27
C GLU A 151 41.67 -58.06 -40.81
N GLU A 152 42.66 -58.68 -40.17
CA GLU A 152 42.63 -58.98 -38.74
C GLU A 152 42.64 -57.71 -37.89
N GLN A 153 43.44 -56.71 -38.27
CA GLN A 153 43.44 -55.39 -37.61
C GLN A 153 42.09 -54.70 -37.74
N GLU A 154 41.51 -54.68 -38.94
CA GLU A 154 40.20 -54.08 -39.19
C GLU A 154 39.09 -54.80 -38.40
N ARG A 155 39.18 -56.14 -38.26
CA ARG A 155 38.23 -56.89 -37.42
C ARG A 155 38.34 -56.49 -35.95
N ARG A 156 39.55 -56.35 -35.42
CA ARG A 156 39.77 -55.91 -34.04
C ARG A 156 39.28 -54.48 -33.82
N GLU A 157 39.52 -53.57 -34.76
CA GLU A 157 39.03 -52.20 -34.70
C GLU A 157 37.50 -52.13 -34.72
N ARG A 158 36.82 -52.94 -35.54
CA ARG A 158 35.35 -53.04 -35.55
C ARG A 158 34.79 -53.55 -34.21
N GLU A 159 35.39 -54.61 -33.65
CA GLU A 159 34.99 -55.14 -32.34
C GLU A 159 35.21 -54.11 -31.21
N GLU A 160 36.30 -53.34 -31.25
CA GLU A 160 36.56 -52.26 -30.29
C GLU A 160 35.60 -51.08 -30.46
N GLU A 161 35.27 -50.69 -31.69
CA GLU A 161 34.27 -49.65 -31.96
C GLU A 161 32.89 -50.05 -31.45
N GLU A 162 32.47 -51.29 -31.64
CA GLU A 162 31.20 -51.80 -31.12
C GLU A 162 31.17 -51.74 -29.59
N ARG A 163 32.25 -52.17 -28.92
CA ARG A 163 32.37 -52.05 -27.45
C ARG A 163 32.33 -50.60 -26.97
N ARG A 164 32.98 -49.68 -27.70
CA ARG A 164 32.93 -48.25 -27.36
C ARG A 164 31.52 -47.69 -27.56
N ARG A 165 30.83 -48.10 -28.62
CA ARG A 165 29.45 -47.67 -28.92
C ARG A 165 28.47 -48.17 -27.86
N THR A 166 28.57 -49.42 -27.42
CA THR A 166 27.68 -49.96 -26.37
C THR A 166 27.90 -49.26 -25.04
N LEU A 167 29.16 -49.07 -24.61
CA LEU A 167 29.48 -48.32 -23.40
C LEU A 167 28.97 -46.88 -23.45
N LEU A 168 29.12 -46.21 -24.60
CA LEU A 168 28.63 -44.85 -24.79
C LEU A 168 27.10 -44.80 -24.76
N GLN A 169 26.42 -45.79 -25.36
CA GLN A 169 24.97 -45.88 -25.33
C GLN A 169 24.43 -46.16 -23.92
N GLU A 170 25.09 -47.04 -23.16
CA GLU A 170 24.77 -47.29 -21.75
C GLU A 170 24.99 -46.04 -20.89
N HIS A 171 26.09 -45.32 -21.11
CA HIS A 171 26.36 -44.07 -20.40
C HIS A 171 25.31 -42.99 -20.74
N ILE A 172 24.88 -42.88 -22.01
CA ILE A 172 23.79 -41.99 -22.41
C ILE A 172 22.47 -42.41 -21.74
N ARG A 173 22.14 -43.70 -21.72
CA ARG A 173 20.92 -44.21 -21.08
C ARG A 173 20.92 -43.95 -19.57
N TYR A 174 22.03 -44.20 -18.90
CA TYR A 174 22.20 -43.92 -17.48
C TYR A 174 22.08 -42.43 -17.17
N ALA A 175 22.74 -41.57 -17.98
CA ALA A 175 22.64 -40.13 -17.85
C ALA A 175 21.20 -39.62 -18.08
N ALA A 176 20.47 -40.20 -19.03
CA ALA A 176 19.07 -39.89 -19.29
C ALA A 176 18.18 -40.30 -18.11
N ALA A 177 18.33 -41.53 -17.59
CA ALA A 177 17.58 -42.00 -16.42
C ALA A 177 17.80 -41.11 -15.19
N ARG A 178 19.05 -40.73 -14.92
CA ARG A 178 19.40 -39.83 -13.82
C ARG A 178 18.80 -38.43 -13.97
N ARG A 179 18.65 -37.92 -15.20
CA ARG A 179 17.98 -36.63 -15.45
C ARG A 179 16.48 -36.73 -15.15
N VAL A 180 15.82 -37.80 -15.57
CA VAL A 180 14.39 -38.03 -15.32
C VAL A 180 14.10 -38.14 -13.81
N GLU A 181 14.92 -38.89 -13.07
CA GLU A 181 14.75 -39.00 -11.61
C GLU A 181 14.90 -37.65 -10.91
N LYS A 182 15.89 -36.85 -11.29
CA LYS A 182 16.08 -35.49 -10.75
C LYS A 182 14.91 -34.59 -11.10
N GLU A 183 14.44 -34.61 -12.35
CA GLU A 183 13.30 -33.79 -12.78
C GLU A 183 12.03 -34.17 -12.01
N MET A 184 11.79 -35.45 -11.75
CA MET A 184 10.65 -35.91 -10.96
C MET A 184 10.74 -35.44 -9.49
N GLN A 185 11.93 -35.50 -8.89
CA GLN A 185 12.15 -35.00 -7.53
C GLN A 185 12.01 -33.47 -7.46
N GLU A 186 12.53 -32.75 -8.45
CA GLU A 186 12.39 -31.30 -8.56
C GLU A 186 10.91 -30.91 -8.71
N LYS A 187 10.14 -31.60 -9.56
CA LYS A 187 8.69 -31.39 -9.69
C LYS A 187 7.93 -31.61 -8.39
N GLN A 188 8.21 -32.69 -7.66
CA GLN A 188 7.58 -32.95 -6.37
C GLN A 188 7.90 -31.86 -5.33
N ASN A 189 9.16 -31.41 -5.29
CA ASN A 189 9.57 -30.32 -4.40
C ASN A 189 8.93 -28.98 -4.79
N GLU A 190 8.81 -28.69 -6.09
CA GLU A 190 8.12 -27.50 -6.58
C GLU A 190 6.62 -27.53 -6.24
N GLU A 191 5.95 -28.67 -6.43
CA GLU A 191 4.55 -28.85 -6.05
C GLU A 191 4.33 -28.61 -4.55
N GLN A 192 5.17 -29.19 -3.68
CA GLN A 192 5.10 -28.97 -2.24
C GLN A 192 5.32 -27.49 -1.86
N ARG A 193 6.28 -26.82 -2.51
CA ARG A 193 6.51 -25.38 -2.28
C ARG A 193 5.32 -24.54 -2.72
N LEU A 194 4.71 -24.85 -3.86
CA LEU A 194 3.53 -24.15 -4.36
C LEU A 194 2.33 -24.33 -3.43
N GLU A 195 2.14 -25.54 -2.87
CA GLU A 195 1.10 -25.81 -1.88
C GLU A 195 1.33 -25.02 -0.59
N GLN A 196 2.55 -24.99 -0.06
CA GLN A 196 2.90 -24.19 1.12
C GLN A 196 2.65 -22.70 0.88
N ILE A 197 3.05 -22.17 -0.28
CA ILE A 197 2.80 -20.77 -0.64
C ILE A 197 1.30 -20.50 -0.73
N ARG A 198 0.50 -21.41 -1.29
CA ARG A 198 -0.96 -21.27 -1.37
C ARG A 198 -1.59 -21.25 0.02
N GLN A 199 -1.19 -22.15 0.92
CA GLN A 199 -1.66 -22.18 2.31
C GLN A 199 -1.29 -20.90 3.06
N GLN A 200 -0.04 -20.45 2.95
CA GLN A 200 0.40 -19.20 3.58
C GLN A 200 -0.38 -18.00 3.06
N LYS A 201 -0.68 -17.95 1.75
CA LYS A 201 -1.52 -16.89 1.17
C LYS A 201 -2.95 -16.92 1.70
N GLN A 202 -3.54 -18.11 1.89
CA GLN A 202 -4.87 -18.25 2.48
C GLN A 202 -4.88 -17.75 3.94
N ILE A 203 -3.94 -18.21 4.76
CA ILE A 203 -3.82 -17.77 6.17
C ILE A 203 -3.59 -16.26 6.26
N ALA A 204 -2.71 -15.70 5.41
CA ALA A 204 -2.46 -14.26 5.39
C ALA A 204 -3.70 -13.47 4.95
N HIS A 205 -4.48 -14.00 4.00
CA HIS A 205 -5.73 -13.39 3.56
C HIS A 205 -6.79 -13.42 4.68
N GLU A 206 -6.95 -14.55 5.36
CA GLU A 206 -7.86 -14.69 6.50
C GLU A 206 -7.50 -13.74 7.65
N ARG A 207 -6.20 -13.64 7.99
CA ARG A 207 -5.72 -12.68 9.01
C ARG A 207 -6.04 -11.24 8.64
N ARG A 208 -5.86 -10.86 7.37
CA ARG A 208 -6.23 -9.52 6.89
C ARG A 208 -7.74 -9.29 7.00
N LEU A 209 -8.55 -10.25 6.59
CA LEU A 209 -10.01 -10.15 6.70
C LEU A 209 -10.47 -10.05 8.16
N HIS A 210 -9.86 -10.81 9.06
CA HIS A 210 -10.16 -10.73 10.49
C HIS A 210 -9.84 -9.35 11.05
N HIS A 211 -8.64 -8.84 10.77
CA HIS A 211 -8.21 -7.52 11.22
C HIS A 211 -9.08 -6.40 10.66
N THR A 212 -9.52 -6.49 9.40
CA THR A 212 -10.46 -5.51 8.84
C THR A 212 -11.81 -5.56 9.54
N ARG A 213 -12.33 -6.75 9.87
CA ARG A 213 -13.59 -6.89 10.61
C ARG A 213 -13.49 -6.33 12.03
N GLU A 214 -12.38 -6.58 12.72
CA GLU A 214 -12.14 -6.03 14.07
C GLU A 214 -12.08 -4.49 14.03
N LEU A 215 -11.41 -3.91 13.04
CA LEU A 215 -11.37 -2.44 12.88
C LEU A 215 -12.75 -1.84 12.55
N GLU A 216 -13.53 -2.51 11.69
CA GLU A 216 -14.89 -2.09 11.38
C GLU A 216 -15.81 -2.17 12.60
N GLN A 217 -15.73 -3.27 13.36
CA GLN A 217 -16.45 -3.43 14.63
C GLN A 217 -16.07 -2.34 15.62
N TRP A 218 -14.77 -2.08 15.78
CA TRP A 218 -14.29 -1.03 16.69
C TRP A 218 -14.79 0.36 16.28
N ARG A 219 -14.78 0.69 14.98
CA ARG A 219 -15.36 1.95 14.47
C ARG A 219 -16.86 2.02 14.73
N HIS A 220 -17.58 0.93 14.51
CA HIS A 220 -19.01 0.86 14.75
C HIS A 220 -19.34 1.06 16.24
N GLU A 221 -18.57 0.44 17.14
CA GLU A 221 -18.72 0.65 18.58
C GLU A 221 -18.44 2.09 19.00
N GLN A 222 -17.41 2.75 18.44
CA GLN A 222 -17.16 4.16 18.75
C GLN A 222 -18.31 5.06 18.30
N ILE A 223 -18.82 4.83 17.08
CA ILE A 223 -19.99 5.56 16.57
C ILE A 223 -21.21 5.31 17.46
N GLN A 224 -21.47 4.05 17.83
CA GLN A 224 -22.58 3.70 18.72
C GLN A 224 -22.45 4.37 20.09
N ARG A 225 -21.24 4.41 20.68
CA ARG A 225 -21.00 5.10 21.97
C ARG A 225 -21.26 6.59 21.87
N VAL A 226 -20.84 7.24 20.79
CA VAL A 226 -21.10 8.66 20.57
C VAL A 226 -22.60 8.90 20.43
N ILE A 227 -23.29 8.13 19.57
CA ILE A 227 -24.74 8.24 19.36
C ILE A 227 -25.52 7.98 20.64
N SER A 228 -25.17 6.93 21.40
CA SER A 228 -25.86 6.62 22.67
C SER A 228 -25.64 7.73 23.68
N SER A 229 -24.41 8.24 23.81
CA SER A 229 -24.11 9.34 24.73
C SER A 229 -24.79 10.65 24.34
N SER A 230 -24.94 10.95 23.05
CA SER A 230 -25.66 12.13 22.59
C SER A 230 -27.17 11.96 22.77
N SER A 231 -27.71 10.76 22.50
CA SER A 231 -29.13 10.44 22.68
C SER A 231 -29.53 10.50 24.15
N GLU A 232 -28.74 9.92 25.06
CA GLU A 232 -29.00 9.97 26.50
C GLU A 232 -29.00 11.42 27.01
N LYS A 233 -28.04 12.24 26.55
CA LYS A 233 -28.00 13.67 26.88
C LYS A 233 -29.21 14.43 26.33
N GLU A 234 -29.65 14.12 25.11
CA GLU A 234 -30.83 14.74 24.51
C GLU A 234 -32.11 14.35 25.25
N ASP A 235 -32.26 13.08 25.62
CA ASP A 235 -33.42 12.59 26.37
C ASP A 235 -33.47 13.17 27.78
N GLU A 236 -32.32 13.30 28.45
CA GLU A 236 -32.24 13.96 29.77
C GLU A 236 -32.59 15.46 29.66
N ARG A 237 -32.15 16.13 28.59
CA ARG A 237 -32.56 17.51 28.30
C ARG A 237 -34.07 17.62 28.11
N LYS A 238 -34.67 16.72 27.31
CA LYS A 238 -36.13 16.69 27.10
C LYS A 238 -36.87 16.52 28.43
N ARG A 239 -36.46 15.56 29.25
CA ARG A 239 -37.06 15.36 30.59
C ARG A 239 -36.95 16.60 31.46
N SER A 240 -35.77 17.21 31.53
CA SER A 240 -35.56 18.44 32.31
C SER A 240 -36.45 19.59 31.81
N THR A 241 -36.60 19.76 30.50
CA THR A 241 -37.50 20.79 29.93
C THR A 241 -38.97 20.50 30.23
N GLU A 242 -39.39 19.24 30.17
CA GLU A 242 -40.75 18.82 30.51
C GLU A 242 -41.04 19.04 32.00
N GLU A 243 -40.14 18.61 32.88
CA GLU A 243 -40.23 18.82 34.32
C GLU A 243 -40.33 20.31 34.64
N ARG A 244 -39.47 21.13 34.04
CA ARG A 244 -39.51 22.58 34.19
C ARG A 244 -40.82 23.18 33.69
N ARG A 245 -41.33 22.76 32.52
CA ARG A 245 -42.66 23.19 32.03
C ARG A 245 -43.75 22.86 33.04
N THR A 246 -43.72 21.68 33.64
CA THR A 246 -44.69 21.34 34.70
C THR A 246 -44.53 22.20 35.96
N ARG A 247 -43.30 22.59 36.32
CA ARG A 247 -43.06 23.50 37.47
C ARG A 247 -43.54 24.92 37.16
N ILE A 248 -43.23 25.43 35.98
CA ILE A 248 -43.69 26.76 35.54
C ILE A 248 -45.22 26.78 35.49
N ALA A 249 -45.88 25.75 34.95
CA ALA A 249 -47.34 25.65 34.95
C ALA A 249 -47.93 25.65 36.38
N LYS A 250 -47.30 24.95 37.33
CA LYS A 250 -47.71 24.97 38.74
C LYS A 250 -47.48 26.34 39.39
N LEU A 251 -46.40 27.04 39.04
CA LEU A 251 -46.11 28.38 39.51
C LEU A 251 -47.09 29.40 38.95
N ASP A 252 -47.44 29.28 37.67
CA ASP A 252 -48.44 30.11 37.00
C ASP A 252 -49.81 29.97 37.69
N GLU A 253 -50.26 28.73 37.96
CA GLU A 253 -51.48 28.47 38.72
C GLU A 253 -51.46 29.08 40.14
N ALA A 254 -50.30 29.12 40.79
CA ALA A 254 -50.14 29.70 42.13
C ALA A 254 -50.10 31.23 42.08
N LEU A 255 -49.42 31.82 41.10
CA LEU A 255 -49.26 33.26 40.94
C LEU A 255 -50.54 33.94 40.47
N LEU A 256 -51.33 33.28 39.64
CA LEU A 256 -52.69 33.74 39.30
C LEU A 256 -53.58 33.91 40.54
N ARG A 257 -53.27 33.21 41.65
CA ARG A 257 -53.98 33.36 42.93
C ARG A 257 -53.37 34.43 43.83
N ASP A 258 -52.06 34.60 43.81
CA ASP A 258 -51.33 35.58 44.61
C ASP A 258 -50.98 36.82 43.78
N THR A 259 -51.92 37.76 43.66
CA THR A 259 -51.71 39.10 43.05
C THR A 259 -50.87 40.04 43.95
N SER A 260 -49.92 39.48 44.71
CA SER A 260 -49.09 40.23 45.63
C SER A 260 -48.00 40.98 44.87
N PRO A 261 -47.79 42.29 45.15
CA PRO A 261 -46.74 43.08 44.50
C PRO A 261 -45.32 42.59 44.84
N HIS A 262 -45.17 41.72 45.83
CA HIS A 262 -43.88 41.10 46.16
C HIS A 262 -43.50 39.96 45.22
N ALA A 263 -44.45 39.40 44.47
CA ALA A 263 -44.18 38.28 43.58
C ALA A 263 -43.41 38.70 42.31
N THR A 264 -43.49 39.98 41.92
CA THR A 264 -42.93 40.53 40.67
C THR A 264 -41.57 41.21 40.84
N GLN A 265 -40.90 41.01 41.98
CA GLN A 265 -39.62 41.64 42.30
C GLN A 265 -38.63 40.65 42.91
N GLY A 266 -37.33 40.86 42.69
CA GLY A 266 -36.30 39.95 43.17
C GLY A 266 -34.89 40.40 42.82
N TRP A 267 -33.92 39.52 43.06
CA TRP A 267 -32.53 39.73 42.66
C TRP A 267 -32.22 38.92 41.42
N VAL A 268 -31.43 39.50 40.53
CA VAL A 268 -30.90 38.81 39.36
C VAL A 268 -29.52 39.35 39.03
N THR A 269 -28.65 38.49 38.54
CA THR A 269 -27.36 38.94 37.99
C THR A 269 -27.44 38.94 36.48
N ILE A 270 -27.14 40.08 35.87
CA ILE A 270 -27.32 40.33 34.43
C ILE A 270 -25.99 40.74 33.82
N GLN A 271 -25.73 40.25 32.61
CA GLN A 271 -24.70 40.73 31.70
C GLN A 271 -25.40 41.29 30.46
N THR A 272 -25.25 42.59 30.24
CA THR A 272 -25.75 43.27 29.04
C THR A 272 -24.65 43.31 27.97
N PRO A 273 -24.97 43.40 26.67
CA PRO A 273 -23.96 43.41 25.62
C PRO A 273 -22.97 44.59 25.76
N ASP A 274 -23.42 45.71 26.33
CA ASP A 274 -22.58 46.89 26.58
C ASP A 274 -21.63 46.70 27.78
N LEU A 275 -21.92 45.73 28.65
CA LEU A 275 -21.20 45.48 29.88
C LEU A 275 -20.74 44.02 29.93
N LEU A 276 -19.47 43.80 29.60
CA LEU A 276 -18.83 42.49 29.72
C LEU A 276 -18.81 41.93 31.16
N ALA A 277 -19.13 42.73 32.17
CA ALA A 277 -19.15 42.32 33.56
C ALA A 277 -20.56 41.99 34.04
N TRP A 278 -20.71 40.85 34.72
CA TRP A 278 -21.91 40.47 35.45
C TRP A 278 -22.22 41.47 36.57
N ARG A 279 -23.44 41.99 36.60
CA ARG A 279 -23.91 42.93 37.63
C ARG A 279 -25.16 42.42 38.30
N ARG A 280 -25.14 42.38 39.63
CA ARG A 280 -26.32 42.05 40.43
C ARG A 280 -27.24 43.28 40.51
N ARG A 281 -28.50 43.09 40.15
CA ARG A 281 -29.54 44.13 40.11
C ARG A 281 -30.79 43.64 40.82
N TYR A 282 -31.49 44.58 41.43
CA TYR A 282 -32.82 44.31 41.97
C TYR A 282 -33.83 44.60 40.87
N TYR A 283 -34.59 43.59 40.44
CA TYR A 283 -35.56 43.74 39.37
C TYR A 283 -36.97 43.94 39.93
N LYS A 284 -37.80 44.66 39.17
CA LYS A 284 -39.25 44.75 39.38
C LYS A 284 -39.95 44.77 38.03
N PHE A 285 -40.96 43.92 37.85
CA PHE A 285 -41.79 43.93 36.65
C PHE A 285 -42.95 44.92 36.77
N ASP A 286 -43.11 45.75 35.74
CA ASP A 286 -44.32 46.51 35.47
C ASP A 286 -45.09 45.81 34.34
N LEU A 287 -45.89 44.81 34.72
CA LEU A 287 -46.69 44.01 33.79
C LEU A 287 -47.69 44.86 33.00
N SER A 288 -48.14 46.00 33.57
CA SER A 288 -49.08 46.89 32.89
C SER A 288 -48.47 47.60 31.69
N ARG A 289 -47.14 47.77 31.70
CA ARG A 289 -46.36 48.40 30.63
C ARG A 289 -45.54 47.40 29.83
N GLY A 290 -45.50 46.13 30.22
CA GLY A 290 -44.59 45.14 29.64
C GLY A 290 -43.12 45.52 29.80
N GLN A 291 -42.73 46.08 30.95
CA GLN A 291 -41.37 46.57 31.21
C GLN A 291 -40.73 45.88 32.43
N MET A 292 -39.43 45.63 32.36
CA MET A 292 -38.60 45.26 33.51
C MET A 292 -37.76 46.45 33.97
N LEU A 293 -37.93 46.83 35.23
CA LEU A 293 -37.18 47.90 35.87
C LEU A 293 -36.03 47.30 36.68
N LEU A 294 -34.81 47.80 36.46
CA LEU A 294 -33.61 47.34 37.17
C LEU A 294 -33.10 48.44 38.09
N PHE A 295 -32.97 48.11 39.36
CA PHE A 295 -32.52 48.99 40.43
C PHE A 295 -31.14 48.58 40.95
N PRO A 296 -30.40 49.50 41.60
CA PRO A 296 -29.13 49.17 42.23
C PRO A 296 -29.33 48.16 43.37
N ASN A 297 -30.39 48.36 44.15
CA ASN A 297 -30.73 47.56 45.32
C ASN A 297 -32.25 47.64 45.62
N HIS A 298 -32.70 46.88 46.61
CA HIS A 298 -34.11 46.81 47.00
C HIS A 298 -34.63 48.02 47.81
N VAL A 299 -33.73 48.89 48.29
CA VAL A 299 -34.08 50.06 49.13
C VAL A 299 -34.31 51.28 48.25
N ASP A 300 -33.44 51.48 47.26
CA ASP A 300 -33.44 52.59 46.33
C ASP A 300 -34.24 52.23 45.07
N THR A 301 -35.56 52.22 45.24
CA THR A 301 -36.53 51.97 44.16
C THR A 301 -37.08 53.26 43.53
N ALA A 302 -36.50 54.42 43.88
CA ALA A 302 -36.97 55.71 43.40
C ALA A 302 -36.57 55.99 41.95
N CYS A 303 -35.40 55.51 41.52
CA CYS A 303 -34.86 55.71 40.19
C CYS A 303 -34.32 54.39 39.63
N PRO A 304 -34.97 53.80 38.60
CA PRO A 304 -34.40 52.63 37.93
C PRO A 304 -33.10 53.03 37.22
N ILE A 305 -32.08 52.18 37.35
CA ILE A 305 -30.83 52.30 36.59
C ILE A 305 -31.10 52.04 35.12
N ASP A 306 -31.90 51.04 34.85
CA ASP A 306 -32.23 50.62 33.50
C ASP A 306 -33.71 50.22 33.43
N THR A 307 -34.35 50.52 32.31
CA THR A 307 -35.75 50.23 32.03
C THR A 307 -35.81 49.52 30.70
N VAL A 308 -36.27 48.28 30.74
CA VAL A 308 -36.23 47.37 29.59
C VAL A 308 -37.65 47.16 29.11
N GLU A 309 -37.94 47.62 27.91
CA GLU A 309 -39.17 47.29 27.20
C GLU A 309 -39.09 45.86 26.70
N LEU A 310 -40.00 45.01 27.18
CA LEU A 310 -40.06 43.59 26.82
C LEU A 310 -41.17 43.33 25.80
N ASP A 311 -42.30 44.01 25.93
CA ASP A 311 -43.44 43.90 25.03
C ASP A 311 -43.03 44.24 23.59
N GLY A 312 -43.12 43.24 22.70
CA GLY A 312 -42.77 43.36 21.30
C GLY A 312 -41.28 43.54 20.98
N ARG A 313 -40.38 43.53 21.98
CA ARG A 313 -38.91 43.65 21.77
C ARG A 313 -38.15 42.36 22.06
N ALA A 314 -38.62 41.55 23.00
CA ALA A 314 -38.02 40.23 23.27
C ALA A 314 -38.47 39.22 22.18
N GLU A 315 -37.50 38.59 21.51
CA GLU A 315 -37.72 37.55 20.51
C GLU A 315 -38.02 36.21 21.18
N GLY A 316 -37.28 35.87 22.24
CA GLY A 316 -37.36 34.58 22.90
C GLY A 316 -36.51 34.49 24.15
N LEU A 317 -36.88 33.53 25.01
CA LEU A 317 -36.12 33.12 26.18
C LEU A 317 -35.43 31.80 25.83
N TYR A 318 -34.11 31.78 25.99
CA TYR A 318 -33.29 30.66 25.55
C TYR A 318 -32.48 30.09 26.70
N GLU A 319 -32.32 28.78 26.69
CA GLU A 319 -31.41 28.08 27.60
C GLU A 319 -29.99 28.00 27.03
N TRP A 320 -29.02 27.66 27.87
CA TRP A 320 -27.61 27.55 27.47
C TRP A 320 -27.39 26.57 26.30
N TYR A 321 -28.20 25.50 26.20
CA TYR A 321 -28.09 24.53 25.12
C TYR A 321 -28.72 24.98 23.80
N GLU A 322 -29.39 26.14 23.75
CA GLU A 322 -30.06 26.69 22.57
C GLU A 322 -29.19 27.70 21.82
N GLY A 323 -27.89 27.39 21.71
CA GLY A 323 -26.89 28.24 21.04
C GLY A 323 -26.16 29.22 21.97
N PHE A 324 -26.32 29.08 23.29
CA PHE A 324 -25.68 29.93 24.30
C PHE A 324 -24.75 29.12 25.21
N GLU A 325 -23.84 28.36 24.61
CA GLU A 325 -22.96 27.40 25.30
C GLU A 325 -22.08 28.04 26.38
N GLU A 326 -21.77 29.33 26.26
CA GLU A 326 -21.03 30.11 27.25
C GLU A 326 -21.70 30.09 28.64
N LEU A 327 -23.01 29.89 28.67
CA LEU A 327 -23.82 29.84 29.89
C LEU A 327 -23.83 28.47 30.58
N GLU A 328 -23.25 27.43 29.98
CA GLU A 328 -23.21 26.07 30.56
C GLU A 328 -22.51 26.05 31.92
N THR A 329 -21.53 26.94 32.12
CA THR A 329 -20.75 27.01 33.36
C THR A 329 -21.47 27.68 34.53
N ILE A 330 -22.58 28.38 34.27
CA ILE A 330 -23.30 29.18 35.26
C ILE A 330 -24.61 28.48 35.60
N SER A 331 -24.79 28.10 36.86
CA SER A 331 -26.03 27.47 37.32
C SER A 331 -27.21 28.44 37.23
N HIS A 332 -28.37 27.92 36.83
CA HIS A 332 -29.61 28.69 36.70
C HIS A 332 -29.48 29.94 35.79
N SER A 333 -28.59 29.88 34.80
CA SER A 333 -28.49 30.89 33.76
C SER A 333 -29.53 30.68 32.66
N PHE A 334 -29.83 31.75 31.93
CA PHE A 334 -30.60 31.74 30.68
C PHE A 334 -30.28 33.02 29.89
N ALA A 335 -30.63 33.02 28.61
CA ALA A 335 -30.47 34.16 27.72
C ALA A 335 -31.83 34.74 27.33
N VAL A 336 -31.88 36.06 27.16
CA VAL A 336 -33.01 36.79 26.57
C VAL A 336 -32.51 37.39 25.27
N LYS A 337 -33.08 36.96 24.15
CA LYS A 337 -32.73 37.49 22.83
C LYS A 337 -33.75 38.56 22.44
N PHE A 338 -33.27 39.69 21.97
CA PHE A 338 -34.09 40.80 21.50
C PHE A 338 -34.11 40.86 19.98
N ILE A 339 -35.17 41.41 19.40
CA ILE A 339 -35.36 41.56 17.95
C ILE A 339 -34.23 42.40 17.32
N ASP A 340 -33.61 43.29 18.10
CA ASP A 340 -32.47 44.11 17.69
C ASP A 340 -31.18 43.29 17.46
N GLY A 341 -31.22 41.97 17.68
CA GLY A 341 -30.07 41.06 17.61
C GLY A 341 -29.19 41.08 18.87
N GLN A 342 -29.55 41.89 19.87
CA GLN A 342 -28.89 41.91 21.16
C GLN A 342 -29.34 40.71 22.01
N SER A 343 -28.41 40.15 22.79
CA SER A 343 -28.70 39.10 23.75
C SER A 343 -28.26 39.54 25.14
N TRP A 344 -29.12 39.31 26.12
CA TRP A 344 -28.81 39.52 27.52
C TRP A 344 -28.66 38.17 28.19
N PHE A 345 -27.69 38.09 29.10
CA PHE A 345 -27.48 36.89 29.89
C PHE A 345 -27.86 37.16 31.33
N MET A 346 -28.59 36.24 31.93
CA MET A 346 -29.12 36.38 33.28
C MET A 346 -28.88 35.08 34.04
N TYR A 347 -28.65 35.16 35.35
CA TYR A 347 -28.73 34.00 36.23
C TYR A 347 -29.36 34.38 37.57
N ALA A 348 -30.06 33.41 38.16
CA ALA A 348 -30.62 33.49 39.50
C ALA A 348 -29.79 32.64 40.47
N ASP A 349 -29.89 32.92 41.77
CA ASP A 349 -29.16 32.13 42.77
C ASP A 349 -29.86 30.78 43.01
N GLU A 350 -31.19 30.74 42.87
CA GLU A 350 -32.01 29.54 43.03
C GLU A 350 -32.76 29.16 41.75
N GLU A 351 -33.00 27.86 41.58
CA GLU A 351 -33.80 27.33 40.47
C GLU A 351 -35.25 27.85 40.48
N ALA A 352 -35.85 27.95 41.67
CA ALA A 352 -37.20 28.48 41.83
C ALA A 352 -37.30 29.97 41.46
N GLU A 353 -36.24 30.74 41.71
CA GLU A 353 -36.16 32.16 41.30
C GLU A 353 -36.01 32.27 39.79
N LYS A 354 -35.19 31.42 39.16
CA LYS A 354 -35.09 31.33 37.70
C LYS A 354 -36.45 31.04 37.06
N ASP A 355 -37.16 30.02 37.55
CA ASP A 355 -38.47 29.63 36.99
C ASP A 355 -39.51 30.76 37.13
N LYS A 356 -39.52 31.47 38.27
CA LYS A 356 -40.35 32.67 38.45
C LYS A 356 -39.97 33.79 37.50
N LEU A 357 -38.67 34.07 37.36
CA LEU A 357 -38.17 35.14 36.51
C LEU A 357 -38.51 34.88 35.04
N LEU A 358 -38.37 33.63 34.57
CA LEU A 358 -38.72 33.24 33.21
C LEU A 358 -40.22 33.36 32.95
N LEU A 359 -41.06 32.96 33.91
CA LEU A 359 -42.50 33.15 33.83
C LEU A 359 -42.85 34.64 33.68
N TRP A 360 -42.35 35.51 34.55
CA TRP A 360 -42.63 36.95 34.47
C TRP A 360 -42.08 37.61 33.20
N LEU A 361 -40.90 37.18 32.74
CA LEU A 361 -40.35 37.65 31.46
C LEU A 361 -41.25 37.26 30.30
N SER A 362 -41.77 36.02 30.30
CA SER A 362 -42.67 35.56 29.24
C SER A 362 -44.01 36.29 29.25
N GLU A 363 -44.57 36.55 30.42
CA GLU A 363 -45.81 37.30 30.56
C GLU A 363 -45.63 38.77 30.14
N ALA A 364 -44.56 39.43 30.61
CA ALA A 364 -44.26 40.81 30.26
C ALA A 364 -43.89 40.99 28.77
N ALA A 365 -43.30 39.97 28.14
CA ALA A 365 -42.96 39.97 26.72
C ALA A 365 -44.08 39.47 25.79
N GLY A 366 -45.13 38.84 26.35
CA GLY A 366 -46.16 38.16 25.56
C GLY A 366 -45.65 36.91 24.83
N ILE A 367 -44.63 36.22 25.36
CA ILE A 367 -44.02 35.02 24.78
C ILE A 367 -44.64 33.77 25.42
N ILE A 368 -44.89 32.74 24.63
CA ILE A 368 -45.37 31.43 25.12
C ILE A 368 -44.14 30.51 25.31
N ILE A 369 -43.92 30.02 26.54
CA ILE A 369 -42.80 29.10 26.92
C ILE A 369 -43.13 27.62 26.60
#